data_AF-A0A7J4VTA8-F1
#
_entry.id   AF-A0A7J4VTA8-F1
#
_cell.length_a   1.000
_cell.length_b   1.000
_cell.length_c   1.000
_cell.angle_alpha   90.00
_cell.angle_beta   90.00
_cell.angle_gamma   90.00
#
_symmetry.space_group_name_H-M   'P 1'
#
loop_
_entity.id
_entity.type
_entity.pdbx_description
1 polymer ?
#
loop_
_entity_poly.entity_id
_entity_poly.type
_entity_poly.pdbx_seq_one_letter_code
_entity_poly.pdbx_strand_id
1 'polypeptide(L)'
;MAETKPIRIVKRKLQRRKAREEHVYYVIAINDWEWSYSFSSNHMKDRHELYNEYRHLHLIGKLLRPSQTKVETVRLTFLPNDAYNRDQWDRQVRAYVGTISLYRSHMDGLFSLPSDILPNLLTMLTADKIRFAVLHGAKLHRGRADITGFRLEKSVNDDDLPPEG
;
A
#
# COMPACT_ATOMS: atom_id res chain seq x y z
N MET A 1 -22.49 65.06 16.02
CA MET A 1 -22.43 64.47 14.66
C MET A 1 -21.42 63.34 14.72
N ALA A 2 -21.87 62.09 14.59
CA ALA A 2 -21.04 60.90 14.75
C ALA A 2 -20.52 60.45 13.38
N GLU A 3 -19.20 60.39 13.21
CA GLU A 3 -18.54 59.83 12.03
C GLU A 3 -18.47 58.31 12.13
N THR A 4 -19.25 57.63 11.30
CA THR A 4 -19.24 56.17 11.18
C THR A 4 -18.14 55.75 10.21
N LYS A 5 -17.04 55.18 10.71
CA LYS A 5 -15.98 54.58 9.88
C LYS A 5 -16.49 53.30 9.18
N PRO A 6 -16.22 53.08 7.89
CA PRO A 6 -16.69 51.89 7.19
C PRO A 6 -15.87 50.65 7.58
N ILE A 7 -16.58 49.60 8.02
CA ILE A 7 -16.00 48.29 8.34
C ILE A 7 -15.67 47.59 7.02
N ARG A 8 -14.37 47.37 6.75
CA ARG A 8 -13.89 46.55 5.64
C ARG A 8 -14.27 45.08 5.88
N ILE A 9 -15.22 44.57 5.10
CA ILE A 9 -15.58 43.15 5.08
C ILE A 9 -14.45 42.38 4.35
N VAL A 10 -13.57 41.76 5.12
CA VAL A 10 -12.54 40.85 4.58
C VAL A 10 -13.24 39.58 4.10
N LYS A 11 -13.26 39.36 2.78
CA LYS A 11 -13.79 38.12 2.18
C LYS A 11 -12.98 36.93 2.70
N ARG A 12 -13.55 36.20 3.67
CA ARG A 12 -13.04 34.93 4.19
C ARG A 12 -12.89 33.96 3.00
N LYS A 13 -11.66 33.56 2.66
CA LYS A 13 -11.40 32.47 1.71
C LYS A 13 -12.15 31.24 2.22
N LEU A 14 -13.14 30.79 1.46
CA LEU A 14 -13.80 29.50 1.67
C LEU A 14 -12.71 28.43 1.72
N GLN A 15 -12.52 27.82 2.90
CA GLN A 15 -11.69 26.64 3.06
C GLN A 15 -12.19 25.61 2.06
N ARG A 16 -11.35 25.25 1.08
CA ARG A 16 -11.61 24.16 0.14
C ARG A 16 -11.97 22.93 0.96
N ARG A 17 -13.23 22.49 0.84
CA ARG A 17 -13.70 21.18 1.32
C ARG A 17 -12.67 20.15 0.86
N LYS A 18 -12.05 19.43 1.79
CA LYS A 18 -11.10 18.34 1.49
C LYS A 18 -11.80 17.42 0.50
N ALA A 19 -11.26 17.28 -0.71
CA ALA A 19 -11.84 16.41 -1.73
C ALA A 19 -12.00 15.02 -1.10
N ARG A 20 -13.18 14.43 -1.24
CA ARG A 20 -13.46 13.07 -0.76
C ARG A 20 -12.42 12.16 -1.41
N GLU A 21 -11.56 11.51 -0.63
CA GLU A 21 -10.58 10.57 -1.16
C GLU A 21 -11.37 9.42 -1.81
N GLU A 22 -11.32 9.35 -3.15
CA GLU A 22 -11.92 8.24 -3.90
C GLU A 22 -11.11 6.98 -3.56
N HIS A 23 -11.76 6.06 -2.84
CA HIS A 23 -11.20 4.75 -2.56
C HIS A 23 -11.35 3.86 -3.79
N VAL A 24 -10.24 3.28 -4.25
CA VAL A 24 -10.14 2.45 -5.45
C VAL A 24 -9.54 1.10 -5.08
N TYR A 25 -9.97 0.07 -5.81
CA TYR A 25 -9.43 -1.28 -5.71
C TYR A 25 -8.48 -1.54 -6.87
N TYR A 26 -7.26 -1.95 -6.53
CA TYR A 26 -6.27 -2.42 -7.49
C TYR A 26 -6.27 -3.94 -7.46
N VAL A 27 -6.65 -4.57 -8.56
CA VAL A 27 -6.66 -6.03 -8.69
C VAL A 27 -5.48 -6.43 -9.56
N ILE A 28 -4.61 -7.25 -9.01
CA ILE A 28 -3.39 -7.71 -9.67
C ILE A 28 -3.46 -9.22 -9.81
N ALA A 29 -3.36 -9.72 -11.04
CA ALA A 29 -3.13 -11.13 -11.31
C ALA A 29 -1.63 -11.42 -11.12
N ILE A 30 -1.30 -12.26 -10.15
CA ILE A 30 0.07 -12.67 -9.84
C ILE A 30 0.48 -13.74 -10.84
N ASN A 31 1.60 -13.50 -11.52
CA ASN A 31 2.18 -14.45 -12.47
C ASN A 31 3.49 -15.06 -11.98
N ASP A 32 4.19 -14.39 -11.07
CA ASP A 32 5.45 -14.86 -10.50
C ASP A 32 5.68 -14.30 -9.09
N TRP A 33 6.58 -14.92 -8.33
CA TRP A 33 7.00 -14.42 -7.02
C TRP A 33 8.46 -14.76 -6.72
N GLU A 34 9.10 -13.87 -5.96
CA GLU A 34 10.47 -14.04 -5.51
C GLU A 34 10.54 -13.81 -4.00
N TRP A 35 11.44 -14.52 -3.34
CA TRP A 35 11.74 -14.35 -1.93
C TRP A 35 13.24 -14.20 -1.73
N SER A 36 13.65 -13.22 -0.92
CA SER A 36 15.05 -13.03 -0.56
C SER A 36 15.21 -12.96 0.95
N TYR A 37 16.26 -13.62 1.44
CA TYR A 37 16.66 -13.67 2.84
C TYR A 37 18.12 -13.25 3.00
N SER A 38 18.39 -12.37 3.96
CA SER A 38 19.75 -12.03 4.36
C SER A 38 19.82 -11.86 5.87
N PHE A 39 20.89 -12.35 6.48
CA PHE A 39 21.15 -12.24 7.91
C PHE A 39 22.63 -11.90 8.12
N SER A 40 22.90 -10.82 8.86
CA SER A 40 24.26 -10.30 9.05
C SER A 40 24.41 -9.62 10.40
N SER A 41 25.64 -9.48 10.88
CA SER A 41 25.95 -8.65 12.05
C SER A 41 25.68 -7.18 11.74
N ASN A 42 25.10 -6.47 12.70
CA ASN A 42 24.88 -5.04 12.57
C ASN A 42 26.11 -4.26 13.07
N HIS A 43 26.77 -3.57 12.13
CA HIS A 43 27.93 -2.72 12.44
C HIS A 43 27.58 -1.22 12.46
N MET A 44 26.29 -0.87 12.35
CA MET A 44 25.85 0.52 12.38
C MET A 44 25.86 1.03 13.82
N LYS A 45 26.62 2.11 14.07
CA LYS A 45 26.80 2.70 15.40
C LYS A 45 25.50 3.23 16.03
N ASP A 46 24.52 3.60 15.22
CA ASP A 46 23.28 4.27 15.66
C ASP A 46 22.09 3.32 15.80
N ARG A 47 22.32 2.00 15.73
CA ARG A 47 21.27 0.98 15.87
C ARG A 47 21.57 0.07 17.06
N HIS A 48 20.54 -0.22 17.84
CA HIS A 48 20.67 -1.04 19.04
C HIS A 48 20.56 -2.54 18.73
N GLU A 49 20.04 -2.93 17.56
CA GLU A 49 19.91 -4.32 17.17
C GLU A 49 21.28 -4.94 16.84
N LEU A 50 21.57 -6.13 17.38
CA LEU A 50 22.84 -6.84 17.15
C LEU A 50 22.99 -7.41 15.72
N TYR A 51 21.86 -7.67 15.07
CA TYR A 51 21.79 -8.29 13.75
C TYR A 51 20.91 -7.49 12.82
N ASN A 52 21.26 -7.51 11.53
CA ASN A 52 20.40 -7.06 10.44
C ASN A 52 19.81 -8.29 9.77
N GLU A 53 18.48 -8.42 9.84
CA GLU A 53 17.71 -9.42 9.13
C GLU A 53 16.88 -8.75 8.04
N TYR A 54 16.95 -9.29 6.83
CA TYR A 54 16.16 -8.87 5.67
C TYR A 54 15.39 -10.06 5.11
N ARG A 55 14.11 -9.83 4.85
CA ARG A 55 13.12 -10.84 4.49
C ARG A 55 12.17 -10.21 3.49
N HIS A 56 12.42 -10.25 2.18
CA HIS A 56 11.56 -9.56 1.22
C HIS A 56 10.80 -10.56 0.35
N LEU A 57 9.48 -10.40 0.32
CA LEU A 57 8.62 -11.09 -0.63
C LEU A 57 8.27 -10.14 -1.78
N HIS A 58 8.54 -10.55 -3.01
CA HIS A 58 8.12 -9.86 -4.21
C HIS A 58 7.01 -10.66 -4.89
N LEU A 59 5.90 -10.00 -5.22
CA LEU A 59 4.87 -10.53 -6.10
C LEU A 59 4.94 -9.76 -7.42
N ILE A 60 5.01 -10.49 -8.53
CA ILE A 60 5.05 -9.91 -9.87
C ILE A 60 3.73 -10.27 -10.55
N GLY A 61 3.18 -9.33 -11.33
CA GLY A 61 1.88 -9.53 -11.92
C GLY A 61 1.46 -8.51 -12.96
N LYS A 62 0.20 -8.62 -13.37
CA LYS A 62 -0.48 -7.70 -14.27
C LYS A 62 -1.66 -7.04 -13.58
N LEU A 63 -1.82 -5.74 -13.81
CA LEU A 63 -2.97 -5.00 -13.32
C LEU A 63 -4.21 -5.39 -14.14
N LEU A 64 -5.25 -5.85 -13.45
CA LEU A 64 -6.58 -6.09 -14.04
C LEU A 64 -7.50 -4.90 -13.80
N ARG A 65 -7.45 -4.30 -12.60
CA ARG A 65 -8.24 -3.13 -12.23
C ARG A 65 -7.38 -2.09 -11.52
N PRO A 66 -7.58 -0.78 -11.75
CA PRO A 66 -8.50 -0.20 -12.74
C PRO A 66 -8.06 -0.45 -14.19
N SER A 67 -8.98 -0.91 -15.03
CA SER A 67 -8.71 -1.39 -16.39
C SER A 67 -8.16 -0.32 -17.34
N GLN A 68 -8.47 0.95 -17.08
CA GLN A 68 -8.03 2.09 -17.90
C GLN A 68 -6.58 2.52 -17.61
N THR A 69 -5.96 1.99 -16.56
CA THR A 69 -4.59 2.35 -16.20
C THR A 69 -3.61 1.57 -17.07
N LYS A 70 -2.82 2.28 -17.89
CA LYS A 70 -1.77 1.66 -18.72
C LYS A 70 -0.61 1.18 -17.85
N VAL A 71 -0.64 -0.09 -17.48
CA VAL A 71 0.41 -0.76 -16.71
C VAL A 71 0.78 -2.05 -17.42
N GLU A 72 2.07 -2.21 -17.70
CA GLU A 72 2.62 -3.41 -18.35
C GLU A 72 3.00 -4.47 -17.32
N THR A 73 3.56 -4.04 -16.18
CA THR A 73 4.00 -4.93 -15.11
C THR A 73 3.75 -4.28 -13.76
N VAL A 74 3.33 -5.09 -12.79
CA VAL A 74 3.21 -4.71 -11.38
C VAL A 74 4.23 -5.52 -10.58
N ARG A 75 4.95 -4.85 -9.67
CA ARG A 75 5.78 -5.47 -8.64
C ARG A 75 5.32 -4.99 -7.28
N LEU A 76 4.90 -5.91 -6.42
CA LEU A 76 4.55 -5.62 -5.03
C LEU A 76 5.65 -6.18 -4.13
N THR A 77 6.28 -5.30 -3.34
CA THR A 77 7.31 -5.67 -2.37
C THR A 77 6.73 -5.62 -0.97
N PHE A 78 6.85 -6.72 -0.26
CA PHE A 78 6.29 -6.94 1.04
C PHE A 78 7.42 -7.10 2.06
N LEU A 79 7.40 -6.24 3.08
CA LEU A 79 8.40 -6.14 4.15
C LEU A 79 7.79 -6.63 5.49
N PRO A 80 8.17 -7.82 5.97
CA PRO A 80 7.95 -8.30 7.32
C PRO A 80 8.44 -7.29 8.35
N ASN A 81 7.55 -6.95 9.27
CA ASN A 81 7.83 -6.00 10.32
C ASN A 81 7.09 -6.40 11.59
N ASP A 82 7.84 -6.69 12.65
CA ASP A 82 7.30 -7.14 13.93
C ASP A 82 6.37 -6.10 14.57
N ALA A 83 6.55 -4.82 14.25
CA ALA A 83 5.66 -3.77 14.73
C ALA A 83 4.21 -3.97 14.26
N TYR A 84 3.98 -4.72 13.17
CA TYR A 84 2.65 -5.03 12.63
C TYR A 84 2.08 -6.36 13.16
N ASN A 85 2.82 -7.09 14.00
CA ASN A 85 2.29 -8.27 14.67
C ASN A 85 1.16 -7.87 15.63
N ARG A 86 0.21 -8.80 15.84
CA ARG A 86 -1.05 -8.50 16.55
C ARG A 86 -0.83 -7.96 17.97
N ASP A 87 0.18 -8.46 18.66
CA ASP A 87 0.57 -8.05 20.00
C ASP A 87 1.10 -6.60 20.08
N GLN A 88 1.38 -5.97 18.94
CA GLN A 88 1.90 -4.60 18.83
C GLN A 88 0.88 -3.56 18.33
N TRP A 89 -0.35 -3.96 17.99
CA TRP A 89 -1.33 -3.08 17.34
C TRP A 89 -1.72 -1.86 18.17
N ASP A 90 -1.80 -1.97 19.50
CA ASP A 90 -2.13 -0.85 20.40
C ASP A 90 -1.09 0.27 20.36
N ARG A 91 0.10 0.01 19.79
CA ARG A 91 1.20 0.96 19.64
C ARG A 91 1.29 1.56 18.23
N GLN A 92 0.41 1.15 17.30
CA GLN A 92 0.44 1.60 15.92
C GLN A 92 -0.56 2.74 15.65
N VAL A 93 -0.08 3.78 14.96
CA VAL A 93 -0.87 4.98 14.58
C VAL A 93 -0.97 5.13 13.05
N ARG A 94 -0.45 4.17 12.28
CA ARG A 94 -0.38 4.31 10.81
C ARG A 94 -1.71 3.97 10.15
N ALA A 95 -2.27 4.94 9.42
CA ALA A 95 -3.52 4.78 8.67
C ALA A 95 -3.39 3.98 7.36
N TYR A 96 -2.16 3.62 6.96
CA TYR A 96 -1.85 2.97 5.69
C TYR A 96 -0.85 1.82 5.90
N VAL A 97 -1.00 0.75 5.12
CA VAL A 97 -0.14 -0.45 5.17
C VAL A 97 0.94 -0.44 4.07
N GLY A 98 0.84 0.48 3.11
CA GLY A 98 1.81 0.61 2.04
C GLY A 98 1.47 1.71 1.06
N THR A 99 2.23 1.75 -0.02
CA THR A 99 2.06 2.72 -1.11
C THR A 99 2.29 2.06 -2.44
N ILE A 100 1.61 2.54 -3.47
CA ILE A 100 1.91 2.22 -4.87
C ILE A 100 2.39 3.46 -5.61
N SER A 101 3.24 3.23 -6.60
CA SER A 101 3.72 4.24 -7.52
C SER A 101 3.70 3.71 -8.94
N LEU A 102 3.45 4.60 -9.91
CA LEU A 102 3.41 4.28 -11.33
C LEU A 102 4.43 5.16 -12.06
N TYR A 103 5.41 4.52 -12.68
CA TYR A 103 6.43 5.18 -13.48
C TYR A 103 6.68 4.41 -14.77
N ARG A 104 6.58 5.08 -15.93
CA ARG A 104 6.84 4.50 -17.26
C ARG A 104 6.15 3.13 -17.45
N SER A 105 4.84 3.04 -17.22
CA SER A 105 4.05 1.80 -17.31
C SER A 105 4.41 0.68 -16.32
N HIS A 106 5.31 0.93 -15.36
CA HIS A 106 5.65 -0.01 -14.29
C HIS A 106 5.02 0.47 -12.99
N MET A 107 4.25 -0.40 -12.34
CA MET A 107 3.67 -0.12 -11.04
C MET A 107 4.48 -0.83 -9.95
N ASP A 108 5.05 -0.05 -9.03
CA ASP A 108 5.79 -0.56 -7.88
C ASP A 108 4.99 -0.29 -6.60
N GLY A 109 4.74 -1.34 -5.83
CA GLY A 109 4.13 -1.29 -4.52
C GLY A 109 5.12 -1.65 -3.42
N LEU A 110 5.03 -0.96 -2.28
CA LEU A 110 5.81 -1.24 -1.08
C LEU A 110 4.88 -1.32 0.13
N PHE A 111 4.87 -2.47 0.80
CA PHE A 111 3.95 -2.80 1.87
C PHE A 111 4.68 -3.34 3.08
N SER A 112 4.15 -3.05 4.27
CA SER A 112 4.51 -3.80 5.47
C SER A 112 3.56 -4.99 5.64
N LEU A 113 4.06 -6.13 6.10
CA LEU A 113 3.24 -7.22 6.63
C LEU A 113 3.68 -7.58 8.05
N PRO A 114 2.80 -8.18 8.86
CA PRO A 114 3.21 -8.87 10.09
C PRO A 114 4.31 -9.89 9.79
N SER A 115 5.35 -9.98 10.60
CA SER A 115 6.44 -10.93 10.30
C SER A 115 6.03 -12.39 10.45
N ASP A 116 5.10 -12.67 11.36
CA ASP A 116 4.64 -14.01 11.70
C ASP A 116 3.82 -14.69 10.60
N ILE A 117 3.16 -13.92 9.72
CA ILE A 117 2.35 -14.47 8.63
C ILE A 117 3.17 -14.93 7.43
N LEU A 118 4.41 -14.47 7.31
CA LEU A 118 5.25 -14.69 6.15
C LEU A 118 5.47 -16.17 5.81
N PRO A 119 5.79 -17.09 6.74
CA PRO A 119 5.95 -18.52 6.41
C PRO A 119 4.68 -19.13 5.81
N ASN A 120 3.51 -18.70 6.30
CA ASN A 120 2.22 -19.16 5.78
C ASN A 120 1.99 -18.65 4.36
N LEU A 121 2.34 -17.38 4.08
CA LEU A 121 2.25 -16.83 2.73
C LEU A 121 3.17 -17.57 1.74
N LEU A 122 4.42 -17.85 2.12
CA LEU A 122 5.36 -18.60 1.28
C LEU A 122 4.85 -20.01 0.99
N THR A 123 4.27 -20.68 1.99
CA THR A 123 3.65 -22.00 1.82
C THR A 123 2.49 -21.95 0.81
N MET A 124 1.61 -20.94 0.94
CA MET A 124 0.45 -20.78 0.06
C MET A 124 0.84 -20.39 -1.37
N LEU A 125 1.88 -19.58 -1.54
CA LEU A 125 2.46 -19.26 -2.85
C LEU A 125 3.05 -20.51 -3.52
N THR A 126 3.84 -21.28 -2.77
CA THR A 126 4.43 -22.55 -3.26
C THR A 126 3.36 -23.57 -3.66
N ALA A 127 2.22 -23.57 -2.94
CA ALA A 127 1.07 -24.43 -3.23
C ALA A 127 0.11 -23.89 -4.30
N ASP A 128 0.47 -22.81 -5.01
CA ASP A 128 -0.35 -22.17 -6.04
C ASP A 128 -1.74 -21.72 -5.53
N LYS A 129 -1.84 -21.38 -4.25
CA LYS A 129 -3.11 -20.96 -3.60
C LYS A 129 -3.30 -19.45 -3.57
N ILE A 130 -2.30 -18.67 -3.96
CA ILE A 130 -2.40 -17.22 -4.11
C ILE A 130 -2.17 -16.90 -5.59
N ARG A 131 -3.17 -16.34 -6.25
CA ARG A 131 -3.15 -15.95 -7.67
C ARG A 131 -3.48 -14.47 -7.87
N PHE A 132 -4.04 -13.81 -6.87
CA PHE A 132 -4.41 -12.41 -6.94
C PHE A 132 -3.95 -11.64 -5.70
N ALA A 133 -3.53 -10.39 -5.93
CA ALA A 133 -3.42 -9.39 -4.88
C ALA A 133 -4.48 -8.31 -5.11
N VAL A 134 -5.30 -8.06 -4.09
CA VAL A 134 -6.33 -7.03 -4.11
C VAL A 134 -5.91 -5.95 -3.13
N LEU A 135 -5.58 -4.77 -3.64
CA LEU A 135 -5.21 -3.60 -2.83
C LEU A 135 -6.40 -2.66 -2.75
N HIS A 136 -6.63 -2.04 -1.59
CA HIS A 136 -7.63 -0.98 -1.45
C HIS A 136 -6.99 0.25 -0.83
N GLY A 137 -7.24 1.41 -1.43
CA GLY A 137 -6.56 2.64 -1.04
C GLY A 137 -7.02 3.84 -1.84
N ALA A 138 -6.24 4.91 -1.79
CA ALA A 138 -6.49 6.10 -2.58
C ALA A 138 -6.30 5.81 -4.09
N LYS A 139 -6.98 6.58 -4.93
CA LYS A 139 -6.72 6.63 -6.37
C LYS A 139 -5.33 7.20 -6.66
N LEU A 140 -4.69 6.74 -7.75
CA LEU A 140 -3.41 7.26 -8.21
C LEU A 140 -3.53 8.76 -8.49
N HIS A 141 -2.75 9.56 -7.75
CA HIS A 141 -2.59 10.97 -8.00
C HIS A 141 -1.12 11.27 -8.27
N ARG A 142 -0.83 11.87 -9.44
CA ARG A 142 0.55 12.13 -9.90
C ARG A 142 1.44 10.87 -9.85
N GLY A 143 0.85 9.72 -10.18
CA GLY A 143 1.56 8.45 -10.22
C GLY A 143 1.88 7.86 -8.84
N ARG A 144 1.20 8.28 -7.76
CA ARG A 144 1.35 7.68 -6.42
C ARG A 144 0.00 7.55 -5.72
N ALA A 145 -0.15 6.51 -4.90
CA ALA A 145 -1.30 6.35 -4.01
C ALA A 145 -0.91 5.64 -2.71
N ASP A 146 -1.58 6.02 -1.63
CA ASP A 146 -1.46 5.35 -0.34
C ASP A 146 -2.50 4.23 -0.23
N ILE A 147 -2.07 3.07 0.28
CA ILE A 147 -2.87 1.86 0.37
C ILE A 147 -3.22 1.58 1.83
N THR A 148 -4.51 1.45 2.12
CA THR A 148 -5.03 1.23 3.48
C THR A 148 -5.11 -0.25 3.83
N GLY A 149 -5.17 -1.14 2.84
CA GLY A 149 -5.12 -2.58 3.07
C GLY A 149 -4.92 -3.38 1.80
N PHE A 150 -4.62 -4.66 1.98
CA PHE A 150 -4.48 -5.62 0.89
C PHE A 150 -5.01 -6.99 1.32
N ARG A 151 -5.36 -7.81 0.33
CA ARG A 151 -5.71 -9.22 0.49
C ARG A 151 -5.01 -10.04 -0.58
N LEU A 152 -4.63 -11.27 -0.24
CA LEU A 152 -4.02 -12.23 -1.16
C LEU A 152 -4.99 -13.40 -1.31
N GLU A 153 -5.41 -13.67 -2.54
CA GLU A 153 -6.56 -14.55 -2.80
C GLU A 153 -6.26 -15.54 -3.93
N LYS A 154 -6.92 -16.70 -3.91
CA LYS A 154 -6.82 -17.70 -4.99
C LYS A 154 -7.64 -17.30 -6.22
N SER A 155 -8.76 -16.65 -5.99
CA SER A 155 -9.74 -16.26 -7.00
C SER A 155 -10.42 -14.99 -6.53
N VAL A 156 -10.70 -14.09 -7.47
CA VAL A 156 -11.46 -12.86 -7.22
C VAL A 156 -12.73 -12.94 -8.07
N ASN A 157 -13.88 -12.69 -7.46
CA ASN A 157 -15.13 -12.53 -8.19
C ASN A 157 -15.34 -11.04 -8.49
N ASP A 158 -15.63 -10.71 -9.75
CA ASP A 158 -15.84 -9.32 -10.16
C ASP A 158 -17.08 -8.71 -9.48
N ASP A 159 -18.07 -9.53 -9.12
CA ASP A 159 -19.28 -9.09 -8.40
C ASP A 159 -18.99 -8.63 -6.96
N ASP A 160 -17.88 -9.10 -6.36
CA ASP A 160 -17.48 -8.76 -4.99
C ASP A 160 -16.64 -7.47 -4.92
N LEU A 161 -16.34 -6.87 -6.08
CA LEU A 161 -15.54 -5.66 -6.20
C LEU A 161 -16.46 -4.45 -6.50
N PRO A 162 -16.27 -3.32 -5.82
CA PRO A 162 -17.01 -2.11 -6.16
C PRO A 162 -16.66 -1.65 -7.59
N PRO A 163 -17.55 -0.85 -8.22
CA PRO A 163 -17.30 -0.30 -9.55
C PRO A 163 -15.99 0.51 -9.59
N GLU A 164 -15.36 0.55 -10.77
CA GLU A 164 -14.12 1.31 -10.96
C GLU A 164 -14.39 2.81 -10.72
N GLY A 165 -13.63 3.42 -9.81
CA GLY A 165 -13.74 4.81 -9.41
C GLY A 165 -12.89 5.77 -10.24
#